data_AF-A0A2N3QTP1-F1
#
_entry.id   AF-A0A2N3QTP1-F1
#
_cell.length_a   1.000
_cell.length_b   1.000
_cell.length_c   1.000
_cell.angle_alpha   90.00
_cell.angle_beta   90.00
_cell.angle_gamma   90.00
#
_symmetry.space_group_name_H-M   'P 1'
#
loop_
_entity.id
_entity.type
_entity.pdbx_description
1 polymer ?
#
loop_
_entity_poly.entity_id
_entity_poly.type
_entity_poly.pdbx_seq_one_letter_code
_entity_poly.pdbx_strand_id
1 'polypeptide(L)'
;MIGAMTVSEDRLNRYTFHPGELKPVTDRNQLNAAYERTGVRPADDEEQLWIAEQWRLRYDTDTDLSTFALSDEYRRLKAQGKL
;
A
#
# COMPACT_ATOMS: atom_id res chain seq x y z
N MET A 1 -11.19 28.75 21.08
CA MET A 1 -9.85 28.19 21.29
C MET A 1 -9.97 26.68 21.26
N ILE A 2 -9.40 26.03 20.24
CA ILE A 2 -9.36 24.57 20.18
C ILE A 2 -8.12 24.16 20.98
N GLY A 3 -8.30 23.47 22.10
CA GLY A 3 -7.19 23.02 22.95
C GLY A 3 -6.29 22.09 22.16
N ALA A 4 -4.99 22.37 22.15
CA ALA A 4 -4.00 21.47 21.58
C ALA A 4 -4.10 20.11 22.31
N MET A 5 -4.54 19.06 21.62
CA MET A 5 -4.45 17.70 22.13
C MET A 5 -2.96 17.32 22.19
N THR A 6 -2.36 17.42 23.37
CA THR A 6 -1.03 16.86 23.63
C THR A 6 -1.17 15.35 23.74
N VAL A 7 -0.94 14.65 22.62
CA VAL A 7 -0.76 13.19 22.64
C VAL A 7 0.58 12.90 23.32
N SER A 8 0.59 12.09 24.37
CA SER A 8 1.84 11.70 25.03
C SER A 8 2.76 10.93 24.07
N GLU A 9 4.07 11.10 24.19
CA GLU A 9 5.06 10.35 23.39
C GLU A 9 4.81 8.83 23.45
N ASP A 10 4.46 8.30 24.63
CA ASP A 10 4.08 6.89 24.80
C ASP A 10 2.93 6.44 23.89
N ARG A 11 1.95 7.32 23.65
CA ARG A 11 0.84 7.03 22.75
C ARG A 11 1.26 7.08 21.29
N LEU A 12 2.11 8.02 20.91
CA LEU A 12 2.66 8.10 19.55
C LEU A 12 3.54 6.90 19.23
N ASN A 13 4.36 6.49 20.20
CA ASN A 13 5.29 5.38 20.10
C ASN A 13 4.56 4.04 19.87
N ARG A 14 3.42 3.81 20.52
CA ARG A 14 2.60 2.59 20.36
C ARG A 14 2.12 2.33 18.92
N TYR A 15 1.94 3.37 18.12
CA TYR A 15 1.42 3.25 16.75
C TYR A 15 2.48 3.54 15.68
N THR A 16 3.72 3.78 16.10
CA THR A 16 4.84 4.05 15.20
C THR A 16 5.71 2.80 15.15
N PHE A 17 5.91 2.25 13.96
CA PHE A 17 6.91 1.21 13.77
C PHE A 17 8.31 1.84 13.77
N HIS A 18 9.17 1.42 14.69
CA HIS A 18 10.57 1.87 14.72
C HIS A 18 11.42 1.08 13.73
N PRO A 19 12.52 1.67 13.23
CA PRO A 19 13.49 0.96 12.41
C PRO A 19 13.95 -0.33 13.09
N GLY A 20 13.80 -1.47 12.40
CA GLY A 20 14.21 -2.79 12.90
C GLY A 20 13.12 -3.58 13.65
N GLU A 21 11.96 -2.97 13.95
CA GLU A 21 10.84 -3.70 14.57
C GLU A 21 10.07 -4.55 13.56
N LEU A 22 10.05 -4.14 12.30
CA LEU A 22 9.42 -4.89 11.22
C LEU A 22 10.38 -5.93 10.65
N LYS A 23 9.99 -7.21 10.76
CA LYS A 23 10.67 -8.30 10.05
C LYS A 23 9.86 -8.62 8.78
N PRO A 24 10.49 -8.60 7.59
CA PRO A 24 9.80 -9.01 6.38
C PRO A 24 9.43 -10.49 6.49
N VAL A 25 8.18 -10.82 6.18
CA VAL A 25 7.74 -12.21 6.03
C VAL A 25 8.19 -12.66 4.65
N THR A 26 9.28 -13.43 4.60
CA THR A 26 9.85 -13.96 3.34
C THR A 26 9.44 -15.41 3.06
N ASP A 27 8.90 -16.11 4.07
CA ASP A 27 8.43 -17.48 3.92
C ASP A 27 7.16 -17.56 3.07
N ARG A 28 7.20 -18.35 1.99
CA ARG A 28 6.10 -18.43 1.03
C ARG A 28 4.84 -19.07 1.60
N ASN A 29 4.96 -20.02 2.53
CA ASN A 29 3.81 -20.66 3.16
C ASN A 29 3.10 -19.70 4.11
N GLN A 30 3.85 -18.91 4.88
CA GLN A 30 3.30 -17.85 5.73
C GLN A 30 2.61 -16.77 4.90
N LEU A 31 3.20 -16.37 3.77
CA LEU A 31 2.58 -15.42 2.84
C LEU A 31 1.28 -15.97 2.25
N ASN A 32 1.27 -17.22 1.77
CA ASN A 32 0.06 -17.85 1.23
C ASN A 32 -1.05 -17.96 2.28
N ALA A 33 -0.71 -18.41 3.49
CA ALA A 33 -1.67 -18.47 4.60
C ALA A 33 -2.22 -17.08 4.96
N ALA A 34 -1.38 -16.04 4.92
CA ALA A 34 -1.82 -14.67 5.11
C ALA A 34 -2.81 -14.24 4.00
N TYR A 35 -2.50 -14.53 2.74
CA TYR A 35 -3.37 -14.21 1.60
C TYR A 35 -4.72 -14.93 1.66
N GLU A 36 -4.73 -16.20 2.06
CA GLU A 36 -5.96 -16.97 2.24
C GLU A 36 -6.81 -16.40 3.37
N ARG A 37 -6.18 -16.07 4.50
CA ARG A 37 -6.85 -15.51 5.68
C ARG A 37 -7.46 -14.14 5.41
N THR A 38 -6.77 -13.28 4.65
CA THR A 38 -7.22 -11.91 4.39
C THR A 38 -8.04 -11.77 3.11
N GLY A 39 -7.95 -12.74 2.19
CA GLY A 39 -8.46 -12.61 0.83
C GLY A 39 -7.71 -11.58 -0.03
N VAL A 40 -6.68 -10.94 0.53
CA VAL A 40 -5.90 -9.90 -0.14
C VAL A 40 -4.62 -10.52 -0.67
N ARG A 41 -4.50 -10.57 -2.00
CA ARG A 41 -3.25 -10.93 -2.69
C ARG A 41 -2.60 -9.65 -3.23
N PRO A 42 -1.27 -9.54 -3.15
CA PRO A 42 -0.58 -8.49 -3.87
C PRO A 42 -0.85 -8.65 -5.37
N ALA A 43 -0.92 -7.52 -6.07
CA ALA A 43 -0.83 -7.50 -7.52
C ALA A 43 0.46 -8.20 -8.00
N ASP A 44 0.46 -8.70 -9.22
CA ASP A 44 1.66 -9.28 -9.81
C ASP A 44 2.76 -8.23 -10.02
N ASP A 45 3.98 -8.69 -10.31
CA ASP A 45 5.15 -7.81 -10.38
C ASP A 45 5.00 -6.71 -11.45
N GLU A 46 4.32 -6.99 -12.57
CA GLU A 46 4.11 -6.02 -13.65
C GLU A 46 3.11 -4.94 -13.22
N GLU A 47 1.97 -5.35 -12.66
CA GLU A 47 0.95 -4.45 -12.13
C GLU A 47 1.52 -3.60 -10.97
N GLN A 48 2.31 -4.18 -10.06
CA GLN A 48 2.97 -3.46 -8.97
C GLN A 48 3.95 -2.40 -9.48
N LEU A 49 4.79 -2.74 -10.47
CA LEU A 49 5.74 -1.80 -11.07
C LEU A 49 5.00 -0.63 -11.71
N TRP A 50 3.93 -0.92 -12.46
CA TRP A 50 3.13 0.12 -13.10
C TRP A 50 2.43 1.02 -12.07
N ILE A 51 1.84 0.45 -11.02
CA ILE A 51 1.22 1.18 -9.92
C ILE A 51 2.26 2.11 -9.25
N ALA A 52 3.45 1.60 -8.95
CA ALA A 52 4.52 2.40 -8.34
C ALA A 52 4.95 3.58 -9.24
N GLU A 53 5.03 3.36 -10.55
CA GLU A 53 5.32 4.42 -11.50
C GLU A 53 4.21 5.49 -11.53
N GLN A 54 2.93 5.09 -11.57
CA GLN A 54 1.81 6.03 -11.55
C GLN A 54 1.72 6.81 -10.24
N TRP A 55 2.02 6.17 -9.10
CA TRP A 55 2.17 6.87 -7.83
C TRP A 55 3.22 7.98 -7.92
N ARG A 56 4.42 7.65 -8.42
CA ARG A 56 5.50 8.63 -8.59
C ARG A 56 5.11 9.81 -9.49
N LEU A 57 4.29 9.58 -10.51
CA LEU A 57 3.87 10.60 -11.48
C LEU A 57 2.73 11.49 -10.97
N ARG A 58 1.79 10.93 -10.20
CA ARG A 58 0.51 11.58 -9.89
C ARG A 58 0.39 12.06 -8.44
N TYR A 59 1.26 11.60 -7.53
CA TYR A 59 1.16 11.82 -6.07
C TYR A 59 0.87 13.28 -5.67
N ASP A 60 1.57 14.25 -6.27
CA ASP A 60 1.44 15.66 -5.90
C ASP A 60 0.20 16.35 -6.50
N THR A 61 -0.49 15.71 -7.45
CA THR A 61 -1.50 16.34 -8.29
C THR A 61 -2.89 15.70 -8.21
N ASP A 62 -2.95 14.42 -7.87
CA ASP A 62 -4.18 13.67 -7.72
C ASP A 62 -4.47 13.41 -6.24
N THR A 63 -5.37 14.20 -5.66
CA THR A 63 -5.72 14.11 -4.24
C THR A 63 -6.51 12.85 -3.88
N ASP A 64 -7.10 12.19 -4.87
CA ASP A 64 -7.90 10.97 -4.71
C ASP A 64 -7.12 9.72 -5.17
N LEU A 65 -5.81 9.85 -5.37
CA LEU A 65 -4.94 8.77 -5.82
C LEU A 65 -4.99 7.59 -4.84
N SER A 66 -5.27 6.41 -5.39
CA SER A 66 -5.43 5.19 -4.62
C SER A 66 -4.83 4.00 -5.36
N THR A 67 -4.14 3.13 -4.62
CA THR A 67 -3.60 1.88 -5.15
C THR A 67 -4.69 1.00 -5.77
N PHE A 68 -5.90 1.00 -5.21
CA PHE A 68 -7.02 0.25 -5.78
C PHE A 68 -7.50 0.84 -7.11
N ALA A 69 -7.62 2.17 -7.19
CA ALA A 69 -8.02 2.86 -8.42
C ALA A 69 -6.98 2.66 -9.54
N LEU A 70 -5.69 2.71 -9.19
CA LEU A 70 -4.60 2.43 -10.13
C LEU A 70 -4.59 0.97 -10.58
N SER A 71 -4.87 0.02 -9.68
CA SER A 71 -4.99 -1.40 -10.01
C SER A 71 -6.15 -1.65 -11.00
N ASP A 72 -7.31 -1.03 -10.77
CA ASP A 72 -8.44 -1.11 -11.70
C ASP A 72 -8.13 -0.43 -13.06
N GLU A 73 -7.42 0.69 -13.05
CA GLU A 73 -6.94 1.37 -14.26
C GLU A 73 -5.98 0.48 -15.06
N TYR A 74 -4.99 -0.13 -14.41
CA TYR A 74 -4.04 -1.06 -15.02
C TYR A 74 -4.77 -2.21 -15.73
N ARG A 75 -5.66 -2.90 -15.01
CA ARG A 75 -6.42 -4.04 -15.55
C ARG A 75 -7.27 -3.64 -16.75
N ARG A 76 -7.92 -2.47 -16.67
CA ARG A 76 -8.71 -1.92 -17.77
C ARG A 76 -7.83 -1.62 -18.99
N LEU A 77 -6.67 -1.01 -18.81
CA LEU A 77 -5.75 -0.68 -19.91
C LEU A 77 -5.14 -1.95 -20.53
N LYS A 78 -4.75 -2.93 -19.71
CA LYS A 78 -4.24 -4.23 -20.17
C LYS A 78 -5.29 -4.99 -20.98
N ALA A 79 -6.55 -5.03 -20.51
CA ALA A 79 -7.66 -5.63 -21.25
C ALA A 79 -7.94 -4.94 -22.59
N GLN A 80 -7.58 -3.66 -22.73
CA GLN A 80 -7.68 -2.90 -23.98
C GLN A 80 -6.45 -3.02 -24.87
N GLY A 81 -5.39 -3.74 -24.46
CA GLY A 81 -4.12 -3.84 -25.18
C GLY A 81 -3.33 -2.53 -25.24
N LYS A 82 -3.56 -1.62 -24.28
CA LYS A 82 -2.86 -0.32 -24.18
C LYS A 82 -1.64 -0.38 -23.27
N LEU A 83 -1.41 -1.52 -22.62
CA LEU A 83 -0.28 -1.91 -21.79
C LEU A 83 0.15 -3.32 -22.17
#